data_AF-A0A356PD11-F1
#
_entry.id   AF-A0A356PD11-F1
#
_cell.length_a   1.000
_cell.length_b   1.000
_cell.length_c   1.000
_cell.angle_alpha   90.00
_cell.angle_beta   90.00
_cell.angle_gamma   90.00
#
_symmetry.space_group_name_H-M   'P 1'
#
loop_
_entity.id
_entity.type
_entity.pdbx_description
1 polymer ?
#
loop_
_entity_poly.entity_id
_entity_poly.type
_entity_poly.pdbx_seq_one_letter_code
_entity_poly.pdbx_strand_id
1 'polypeptide(L)'
;MKSISKLELTIISAAVILAFLVIALFWGMNRGTSSASTSPSAALYVAPTSESTTSTSATDPNPATPIGLAKLQGPTAVKAFILGDSVAESVGATNKDLSSWYTLVANDLKGKYPGTMQWAFKTTSKATMTDALNALKEVPPETDLVILCVGRNDWATLTT
;
A
#
# COMPACT_ATOMS: atom_id res chain seq x y z
N MET A 1 55.53 5.43 -4.36
CA MET A 1 54.40 6.24 -4.90
C MET A 1 54.19 5.86 -6.35
N LYS A 2 53.08 5.22 -6.70
CA LYS A 2 52.78 4.84 -8.09
C LYS A 2 52.11 6.05 -8.75
N SER A 3 52.79 6.69 -9.70
CA SER A 3 52.24 7.82 -10.44
C SER A 3 51.14 7.32 -11.38
N ILE A 4 49.91 7.80 -11.16
CA ILE A 4 48.76 7.51 -12.00
C ILE A 4 49.01 8.12 -13.38
N SER A 5 48.83 7.32 -14.43
CA SER A 5 49.00 7.80 -15.80
C SER A 5 47.86 8.74 -16.20
N LYS A 6 48.13 9.69 -17.10
CA LYS A 6 47.08 10.60 -17.63
C LYS A 6 45.88 9.84 -18.21
N LEU A 7 46.12 8.65 -18.76
CA LEU A 7 45.11 7.78 -19.34
C LEU A 7 44.19 7.17 -18.26
N GLU A 8 44.76 6.68 -17.15
CA GLU A 8 43.98 6.17 -16.02
C GLU A 8 43.11 7.26 -15.38
N LEU A 9 43.63 8.49 -15.27
CA LEU A 9 42.86 9.61 -14.74
C LEU A 9 41.64 9.94 -15.62
N THR A 10 41.80 9.93 -16.95
CA THR A 10 40.70 10.15 -17.89
C THR A 10 39.64 9.06 -17.80
N ILE A 11 40.06 7.79 -17.68
CA ILE A 11 39.12 6.66 -17.55
C ILE A 11 38.32 6.78 -16.25
N ILE A 12 38.98 7.08 -15.13
CA ILE A 12 38.31 7.27 -13.84
C ILE A 12 37.35 8.45 -13.90
N SER A 13 37.77 9.58 -14.49
CA SER A 13 36.92 10.76 -14.65
C SER A 13 35.68 10.47 -15.51
N ALA A 14 35.83 9.74 -16.61
CA ALA A 14 34.71 9.38 -17.48
C ALA A 14 33.71 8.46 -16.75
N ALA A 15 34.20 7.48 -15.97
CA ALA A 15 33.35 6.60 -15.18
C ALA A 15 32.55 7.36 -14.11
N VAL A 16 33.19 8.33 -13.43
CA VAL A 16 32.53 9.17 -12.42
C VAL A 16 31.44 10.04 -13.05
N ILE A 17 31.71 10.68 -14.20
CA ILE A 17 30.72 11.50 -14.92
C ILE A 17 29.51 10.63 -15.32
N LEU A 18 29.76 9.44 -15.85
CA LEU A 18 28.70 8.53 -16.29
C LEU A 18 27.83 8.06 -15.11
N ALA A 19 28.44 7.78 -13.94
CA ALA A 19 27.71 7.45 -12.72
C ALA A 19 26.80 8.60 -12.26
N PHE A 20 27.29 9.84 -12.28
CA PHE A 20 26.47 11.00 -11.92
C PHE A 20 25.30 11.22 -12.88
N LEU A 21 25.48 10.99 -14.18
CA LEU A 21 24.40 11.09 -15.16
C LEU A 21 23.28 10.08 -14.91
N VAL A 22 23.63 8.82 -14.60
CA VAL A 22 22.65 7.77 -14.28
C VAL A 22 21.86 8.13 -13.03
N ILE A 23 22.54 8.61 -11.98
CA ILE A 23 21.90 9.05 -10.74
C ILE A 23 20.95 10.22 -11.04
N ALA A 24 21.41 11.25 -11.77
CA ALA A 24 20.58 12.41 -12.10
C ALA A 24 19.32 12.03 -12.91
N LEU A 25 19.45 11.13 -13.88
CA LEU A 25 18.31 10.61 -14.65
C LEU A 25 17.32 9.84 -13.76
N PHE A 26 17.82 8.97 -12.89
CA PHE A 26 16.98 8.22 -11.96
C PHE A 26 16.17 9.17 -11.05
N TRP A 27 16.80 10.20 -10.49
CA TRP A 27 16.10 11.20 -9.68
C TRP A 27 15.16 12.09 -10.50
N GLY A 28 15.52 12.43 -11.74
CA GLY A 28 14.67 13.20 -12.64
C GLY A 28 13.38 12.46 -13.02
N MET A 29 13.48 11.17 -13.31
CA MET A 29 12.33 10.33 -13.66
C MET A 29 11.50 9.93 -12.43
N ASN A 30 12.11 9.79 -11.26
CA ASN A 30 11.41 9.40 -10.02
C ASN A 30 10.81 10.58 -9.25
N ARG A 31 10.96 11.82 -9.75
CA ARG A 31 10.12 12.94 -9.32
C ARG A 31 8.74 12.76 -9.94
N GLY A 32 7.90 12.00 -9.23
CA GLY A 32 6.54 11.69 -9.63
C GLY A 32 5.84 12.90 -10.20
N THR A 33 5.34 12.75 -11.43
CA THR A 33 4.32 13.65 -11.96
C THR A 33 3.09 13.50 -11.07
N SER A 34 2.93 14.40 -10.10
CA SER A 34 1.63 14.66 -9.50
C SER A 34 0.73 15.19 -10.61
N SER A 35 0.14 14.28 -11.37
CA SER A 35 -0.87 14.60 -12.36
C SER A 35 -2.11 15.05 -11.58
N ALA A 36 -2.27 16.36 -11.43
CA ALA A 36 -3.54 16.96 -11.08
C ALA A 36 -4.52 16.62 -12.20
N SER A 37 -5.35 15.60 -11.98
CA SER A 37 -6.47 15.31 -12.87
C SER A 37 -7.59 16.29 -12.56
N THR A 38 -7.55 17.43 -13.24
CA THR A 38 -8.70 18.34 -13.37
C THR A 38 -9.65 17.70 -14.38
N SER A 39 -10.76 17.12 -13.90
CA SER A 39 -11.84 16.66 -14.76
C SER A 39 -12.88 17.78 -14.93
N PRO A 40 -13.15 18.25 -16.16
CA PRO A 40 -14.18 19.24 -16.41
C PRO A 40 -15.58 18.61 -16.52
N SER A 41 -16.51 19.35 -15.93
CA SER A 41 -17.97 19.32 -16.08
C SER A 41 -18.50 18.85 -17.44
N ALA A 42 -19.46 17.91 -17.40
CA ALA A 42 -20.54 17.83 -18.37
C ALA A 42 -21.83 17.47 -17.64
N ALA A 43 -22.55 18.52 -17.21
CA ALA A 43 -23.93 18.44 -16.77
C ALA A 43 -24.82 18.20 -17.98
N LEU A 44 -25.62 17.13 -17.96
CA LEU A 44 -26.73 16.94 -18.89
C LEU A 44 -28.05 17.15 -18.12
N TYR A 45 -28.76 18.13 -18.66
CA TYR A 45 -29.98 18.77 -18.23
C TYR A 45 -31.17 17.81 -18.35
N VAL A 46 -31.87 17.53 -17.24
CA VAL A 46 -33.30 17.18 -17.26
C VAL A 46 -33.96 17.80 -16.03
N ALA A 47 -34.96 18.64 -16.26
CA ALA A 47 -35.86 19.24 -15.28
C ALA A 47 -37.27 19.24 -15.92
N PRO A 48 -38.37 19.49 -15.17
CA PRO A 48 -38.63 19.23 -13.75
C PRO A 48 -39.98 18.50 -13.54
N THR A 49 -40.18 17.83 -12.41
CA THR A 49 -41.51 17.70 -11.82
C THR A 49 -41.43 18.07 -10.35
N SER A 50 -42.04 19.20 -10.03
CA SER A 50 -42.16 19.76 -8.69
C SER A 50 -43.03 18.86 -7.82
N GLU A 51 -42.53 18.46 -6.65
CA GLU A 51 -43.36 18.37 -5.46
C GLU A 51 -42.57 18.94 -4.27
N SER A 52 -43.20 19.95 -3.66
CA SER A 52 -42.71 20.74 -2.55
C SER A 52 -42.83 19.94 -1.26
N THR A 53 -41.72 19.70 -0.57
CA THR A 53 -41.73 19.53 0.89
C THR A 53 -40.43 20.05 1.47
N THR A 54 -40.55 21.18 2.16
CA THR A 54 -39.59 21.79 3.07
C THR A 54 -38.85 20.72 3.88
N SER A 55 -37.57 20.51 3.59
CA SER A 55 -36.69 19.67 4.41
C SER A 55 -35.47 20.49 4.77
N THR A 56 -35.50 20.94 6.02
CA THR A 56 -34.39 21.34 6.90
C THR A 56 -33.03 20.87 6.38
N SER A 57 -32.07 21.80 6.29
CA SER A 57 -30.66 21.47 6.11
C SER A 57 -30.23 20.46 7.18
N ALA A 58 -30.25 19.19 6.80
CA ALA A 58 -29.56 18.15 7.53
C ALA A 58 -28.07 18.44 7.32
N THR A 59 -27.44 19.02 8.34
CA THR A 59 -26.01 18.83 8.56
C THR A 59 -25.78 17.34 8.45
N ASP A 60 -25.06 16.92 7.40
CA ASP A 60 -24.63 15.54 7.22
C ASP A 60 -24.05 15.06 8.57
N PRO A 61 -24.64 14.05 9.22
CA PRO A 61 -24.03 13.50 10.40
C PRO A 61 -22.75 12.85 9.92
N ASN A 62 -21.62 13.49 10.20
CA ASN A 62 -20.27 12.97 9.98
C ASN A 62 -20.31 11.44 10.11
N PRO A 63 -20.19 10.68 9.00
CA PRO A 63 -20.35 9.24 9.04
C PRO A 63 -19.27 8.76 9.99
N ALA A 64 -19.68 8.25 11.14
CA ALA A 64 -18.80 7.86 12.23
C ALA A 64 -17.62 7.10 11.64
N THR A 65 -16.49 7.79 11.50
CA THR A 65 -15.36 7.24 10.78
C THR A 65 -14.96 6.01 11.59
N PRO A 66 -14.96 4.80 11.01
CA PRO A 66 -14.67 3.60 11.77
C PRO A 66 -13.37 3.85 12.52
N ILE A 67 -13.34 3.61 13.83
CA ILE A 67 -12.27 4.06 14.74
C ILE A 67 -10.88 3.68 14.19
N GLY A 68 -10.75 2.52 13.55
CA GLY A 68 -9.52 2.08 12.89
C GLY A 68 -9.07 3.00 11.74
N LEU A 69 -10.00 3.48 10.90
CA LEU A 69 -9.69 4.39 9.79
C LEU A 69 -9.28 5.78 10.30
N ALA A 70 -9.88 6.25 11.39
CA ALA A 70 -9.46 7.49 12.05
C ALA A 70 -8.03 7.36 12.63
N LYS A 71 -7.68 6.20 13.21
CA LYS A 71 -6.31 5.92 13.69
C LYS A 71 -5.28 5.83 12.57
N LEU A 72 -5.66 5.31 11.40
CA LEU A 72 -4.83 5.30 10.20
C LEU A 72 -4.46 6.71 9.72
N GLN A 73 -5.41 7.64 9.79
CA GLN A 73 -5.19 9.03 9.37
C GLN A 73 -4.40 9.86 10.42
N GLY A 74 -4.44 9.46 11.69
CA GLY A 74 -3.69 10.10 12.76
C GLY A 74 -2.24 9.62 12.86
N PRO A 75 -1.39 10.33 13.63
CA PRO A 75 -0.01 9.92 13.91
C PRO A 75 0.07 8.76 14.93
N THR A 76 -1.01 8.01 15.11
CA THR A 76 -1.14 6.95 16.12
C THR A 76 -0.59 5.62 15.64
N ALA A 77 -0.23 4.75 16.58
CA ALA A 77 0.10 3.36 16.24
C ALA A 77 -1.19 2.61 15.85
N VAL A 78 -1.13 1.87 14.75
CA VAL A 78 -2.20 1.02 14.22
C VAL A 78 -1.76 -0.43 14.35
N LYS A 79 -2.57 -1.25 15.03
CA LYS A 79 -2.33 -2.69 15.16
C LYS A 79 -2.94 -3.42 13.97
N ALA A 80 -2.11 -3.91 13.07
CA ALA A 80 -2.48 -4.64 11.88
C ALA A 80 -2.31 -6.15 12.07
N PHE A 81 -3.37 -6.91 11.81
CA PHE A 81 -3.36 -8.37 11.86
C PHE A 81 -3.55 -8.96 10.47
N ILE A 82 -2.62 -9.82 10.04
CA ILE A 82 -2.58 -10.38 8.69
C ILE A 82 -2.98 -11.84 8.75
N LEU A 83 -4.07 -12.16 8.05
CA LEU A 83 -4.53 -13.52 7.78
C LEU A 83 -4.18 -13.83 6.34
N GLY A 84 -3.33 -14.82 6.06
CA GLY A 84 -2.89 -15.02 4.69
C GLY A 84 -2.28 -16.36 4.35
N ASP A 85 -2.12 -16.58 3.04
CA ASP A 85 -1.49 -17.76 2.49
C ASP A 85 0.02 -17.57 2.25
N SER A 86 0.61 -18.44 1.42
CA SER A 86 2.02 -18.33 1.02
C SER A 86 2.44 -16.96 0.45
N VAL A 87 1.51 -16.16 -0.10
CA VAL A 87 1.78 -14.82 -0.59
C VAL A 87 2.07 -13.87 0.57
N ALA A 88 1.28 -13.93 1.64
CA ALA A 88 1.52 -13.17 2.86
C ALA A 88 2.82 -13.60 3.54
N GLU A 89 3.16 -14.90 3.50
CA GLU A 89 4.47 -15.43 3.94
C GLU A 89 5.64 -15.05 3.03
N SER A 90 5.32 -14.46 1.87
CA SER A 90 6.27 -14.09 0.82
C SER A 90 7.13 -15.28 0.39
N VAL A 91 6.49 -16.44 0.26
CA VAL A 91 7.12 -17.64 -0.31
C VAL A 91 7.49 -17.34 -1.76
N GLY A 92 8.75 -17.60 -2.12
CA GLY A 92 9.29 -17.34 -3.46
C GLY A 92 9.88 -15.93 -3.66
N ALA A 93 9.83 -15.04 -2.67
CA ALA A 93 10.56 -13.78 -2.74
C ALA A 93 12.07 -14.00 -2.66
N THR A 94 12.82 -13.50 -3.64
CA THR A 94 14.29 -13.61 -3.71
C THR A 94 14.97 -12.89 -2.55
N ASN A 95 14.39 -11.77 -2.09
CA ASN A 95 14.84 -11.04 -0.91
C ASN A 95 13.63 -10.63 -0.07
N LYS A 96 13.38 -11.34 1.03
CA LYS A 96 12.22 -11.07 1.89
C LYS A 96 12.30 -9.71 2.59
N ASP A 97 13.49 -9.21 2.86
CA ASP A 97 13.64 -7.93 3.58
C ASP A 97 13.27 -6.74 2.70
N LEU A 98 13.51 -6.84 1.39
CA LEU A 98 13.27 -5.75 0.42
C LEU A 98 11.99 -5.92 -0.41
N SER A 99 11.63 -7.16 -0.75
CA SER A 99 10.57 -7.46 -1.72
C SER A 99 9.57 -8.49 -1.21
N SER A 100 9.47 -8.71 0.10
CA SER A 100 8.31 -9.41 0.64
C SER A 100 7.03 -8.59 0.39
N TRP A 101 5.90 -9.28 0.29
CA TRP A 101 4.60 -8.64 0.23
C TRP A 101 4.42 -7.65 1.38
N TYR A 102 4.81 -8.07 2.60
CA TYR A 102 4.78 -7.22 3.80
C TYR A 102 5.63 -5.96 3.64
N THR A 103 6.89 -6.07 3.20
CA THR A 103 7.77 -4.91 3.04
C THR A 103 7.17 -3.90 2.06
N LEU A 104 6.64 -4.37 0.93
CA LEU A 104 6.04 -3.52 -0.08
C LEU A 104 4.79 -2.80 0.45
N VAL A 105 3.88 -3.54 1.09
CA VAL A 105 2.68 -2.96 1.69
C VAL A 105 3.03 -1.98 2.82
N ALA A 106 3.98 -2.31 3.68
CA ALA A 106 4.42 -1.44 4.76
C ALA A 106 5.03 -0.13 4.24
N ASN A 107 5.83 -0.18 3.18
CA ASN A 107 6.40 1.00 2.54
C ASN A 107 5.31 1.89 1.92
N ASP A 108 4.37 1.29 1.20
CA ASP A 108 3.24 2.02 0.60
C ASP A 108 2.36 2.69 1.66
N LEU A 109 2.08 2.00 2.77
CA LEU A 109 1.28 2.56 3.87
C LEU A 109 2.04 3.67 4.60
N LYS A 110 3.34 3.51 4.85
CA LYS A 110 4.17 4.54 5.49
C LYS A 110 4.23 5.83 4.66
N GLY A 111 4.17 5.73 3.33
CA GLY A 111 4.11 6.90 2.45
C GLY A 111 2.75 7.63 2.48
N LYS A 112 1.68 6.93 2.83
CA LYS A 112 0.30 7.45 2.82
C LYS A 112 -0.22 7.89 4.18
N TYR A 113 0.24 7.25 5.25
CA TYR A 113 -0.30 7.42 6.59
C TYR A 113 0.81 7.86 7.56
N PRO A 114 0.56 8.89 8.40
CA PRO A 114 1.58 9.43 9.30
C PRO A 114 1.84 8.54 10.54
N GLY A 115 0.97 7.57 10.80
CA GLY A 115 1.07 6.64 11.92
C GLY A 115 2.13 5.54 11.73
N THR A 116 2.30 4.73 12.77
CA THR A 116 3.17 3.54 12.74
C THR A 116 2.32 2.27 12.69
N MET A 117 2.76 1.26 11.95
CA MET A 117 2.06 -0.02 11.86
C MET A 117 2.75 -1.06 12.75
N GLN A 118 1.98 -1.72 13.60
CA GLN A 118 2.41 -2.88 14.38
C GLN A 118 1.81 -4.13 13.75
N TRP A 119 2.65 -5.02 13.26
CA TRP A 119 2.23 -6.15 12.43
C TRP A 119 2.18 -7.44 13.25
N ALA A 120 1.07 -8.15 13.15
CA ALA A 120 0.91 -9.51 13.62
C ALA A 120 0.51 -10.40 12.44
N PHE A 121 1.13 -11.58 12.35
CA PHE A 121 0.93 -12.50 11.22
C PHE A 121 0.38 -13.83 11.72
N LYS A 122 -0.69 -14.29 11.06
CA LYS A 122 -1.21 -15.64 11.17
C LYS A 122 -1.40 -16.16 9.75
N THR A 123 -0.36 -16.83 9.26
CA THR A 123 -0.30 -17.29 7.88
C THR A 123 0.00 -18.78 7.82
N THR A 124 -0.48 -19.44 6.78
CA THR A 124 -0.06 -20.79 6.41
C THR A 124 0.05 -20.90 4.91
N SER A 125 1.05 -21.60 4.39
CA SER A 125 1.29 -21.71 2.94
C SER A 125 0.07 -22.11 2.08
N LYS A 126 -0.88 -22.87 2.64
CA LYS A 126 -2.10 -23.37 1.98
C LYS A 126 -3.40 -22.76 2.53
N ALA A 127 -3.35 -21.64 3.25
CA ALA A 127 -4.54 -21.03 3.82
C ALA A 127 -5.63 -20.78 2.75
N THR A 128 -6.84 -21.18 3.08
CA THR A 128 -8.08 -20.90 2.33
C THR A 128 -8.88 -19.81 3.04
N MET A 129 -9.97 -19.34 2.41
CA MET A 129 -10.94 -18.45 3.03
C MET A 129 -11.56 -19.08 4.28
N THR A 130 -11.82 -20.40 4.26
CA THR A 130 -12.34 -21.14 5.42
C THR A 130 -11.36 -21.09 6.60
N ASP A 131 -10.05 -21.25 6.34
CA ASP A 131 -9.03 -21.15 7.37
C ASP A 131 -8.97 -19.73 7.95
N ALA A 132 -9.04 -18.70 7.10
CA ALA A 132 -9.07 -17.32 7.55
C ALA A 132 -10.30 -17.01 8.41
N LEU A 133 -11.49 -17.51 8.03
CA LEU A 133 -12.71 -17.36 8.82
C LEU A 133 -12.59 -18.02 10.20
N ASN A 134 -11.95 -19.19 10.28
CA ASN A 134 -11.69 -19.84 11.57
C ASN A 134 -10.69 -19.04 12.42
N ALA A 135 -9.65 -18.51 11.79
CA ALA A 135 -8.62 -17.71 12.44
C ALA A 135 -9.10 -16.32 12.89
N LEU A 136 -10.22 -15.80 12.36
CA LEU A 136 -10.81 -14.54 12.84
C LEU A 136 -11.14 -14.56 14.34
N LYS A 137 -11.44 -15.74 14.90
CA LYS A 137 -11.71 -15.91 16.33
C LYS A 137 -10.47 -15.69 17.21
N GLU A 138 -9.29 -15.78 16.62
CA GLU A 138 -8.00 -15.59 17.29
C GLU A 138 -7.49 -14.15 17.16
N VAL A 139 -8.20 -13.28 16.42
CA VAL A 139 -7.80 -11.89 16.24
C VAL A 139 -7.93 -11.15 17.58
N PRO A 140 -6.86 -10.52 18.08
CA PRO A 140 -6.91 -9.78 19.33
C PRO A 140 -7.95 -8.65 19.27
N PRO A 141 -8.75 -8.42 20.33
CA PRO A 141 -9.82 -7.42 20.32
C PRO A 141 -9.33 -5.98 20.13
N GLU A 142 -8.05 -5.72 20.38
CA GLU A 142 -7.41 -4.42 20.19
C GLU A 142 -6.83 -4.20 18.78
N THR A 143 -7.11 -5.12 17.84
CA THR A 143 -6.71 -4.99 16.44
C THR A 143 -7.46 -3.85 15.76
N ASP A 144 -6.73 -2.96 15.09
CA ASP A 144 -7.30 -1.78 14.41
C ASP A 144 -7.55 -2.05 12.92
N LEU A 145 -6.75 -2.94 12.32
CA LEU A 145 -6.80 -3.29 10.91
C LEU A 145 -6.61 -4.80 10.75
N VAL A 146 -7.51 -5.45 10.01
CA VAL A 146 -7.33 -6.84 9.58
C VAL A 146 -7.14 -6.83 8.07
N ILE A 147 -6.07 -7.48 7.60
CA ILE A 147 -5.81 -7.68 6.16
C ILE A 147 -5.94 -9.16 5.85
N LEU A 148 -6.81 -9.46 4.89
CA LEU A 148 -7.03 -10.81 4.37
C LEU A 148 -6.26 -10.97 3.06
N CYS A 149 -5.31 -11.91 3.05
CA CYS A 149 -4.46 -12.26 1.92
C CYS A 149 -4.61 -13.75 1.61
N VAL A 150 -5.84 -14.16 1.31
CA VAL A 150 -6.25 -15.53 0.96
C VAL A 150 -7.10 -15.49 -0.32
N GLY A 151 -7.46 -16.64 -0.90
CA GLY A 151 -8.30 -16.73 -2.10
C GLY A 151 -7.67 -17.54 -3.24
N ARG A 152 -6.34 -17.62 -3.32
CA ARG A 152 -5.66 -18.36 -4.39
C ARG A 152 -5.85 -19.87 -4.25
N ASN A 153 -5.83 -20.38 -3.02
CA ASN A 153 -5.99 -21.81 -2.75
C ASN A 153 -7.46 -22.27 -2.81
N ASP A 154 -8.42 -21.36 -2.68
CA ASP A 154 -9.86 -21.65 -2.74
C ASP A 154 -10.33 -22.13 -4.11
N TRP A 155 -9.63 -21.74 -5.19
CA TRP A 155 -9.91 -22.25 -6.53
C TRP A 155 -9.53 -23.73 -6.69
N ALA A 156 -8.45 -24.15 -6.02
CA ALA A 156 -7.96 -25.53 -6.13
C ALA A 156 -8.92 -26.54 -5.48
N THR A 157 -9.72 -26.12 -4.51
CA THR A 157 -10.69 -26.98 -3.82
C THR A 157 -12.01 -27.19 -4.56
N LEU A 158 -12.31 -26.37 -5.58
CA LEU A 158 -13.55 -26.48 -6.37
C LEU A 158 -13.41 -27.39 -7.61
N THR A 159 -12.19 -27.80 -7.95
CA THR A 159 -11.87 -28.53 -9.20
C THR A 159 -11.41 -29.96 -8.96
N THR A 160 -11.42 -30.42 -7.71
CA THR A 160 -11.16 -31.80 -7.27
C THR A 160 -12.42 -32.42 -6.69
#